data_AF-A0A3M2E7Z4-F1
#
_entry.id   AF-A0A3M2E7Z4-F1
#
_cell.length_a   1.000
_cell.length_b   1.000
_cell.length_c   1.000
_cell.angle_alpha   90.00
_cell.angle_beta   90.00
_cell.angle_gamma   90.00
#
_symmetry.space_group_name_H-M   'P 1'
#
loop_
_entity.id
_entity.type
_entity.pdbx_description
1 polymer ?
#
loop_
_entity_poly.entity_id
_entity_poly.type
_entity_poly.pdbx_seq_one_letter_code
_entity_poly.pdbx_strand_id
1 'polypeptide(L)'
;MDSGRADFLPLDEAARRLGVSRLKLREAVARGLLPARRDNRGRLRVDLEGAPADLNAATAAAPPAPEALIRALFEEIEELQAERDEAAEAAGRLAGLAERQQAALERGAAALEARDAEAERLAGLLDRATRLAEAAAARADSLAALAGRALDDLDAAARALESARADNARLVALVDRAMAVTEALEADSREKARTIARQTGMVDRLFALSEATLSAAMRARHGARRGLLQRVLGRGRGTEGSE
;
A
#
# COMPACT_ATOMS: atom_id res chain seq x y z
N MET A 1 69.74 20.95 -55.92
CA MET A 1 69.57 19.75 -56.75
C MET A 1 69.29 18.62 -55.78
N ASP A 2 68.02 18.43 -55.44
CA ASP A 2 67.60 17.22 -54.72
C ASP A 2 67.82 16.06 -55.69
N SER A 3 68.75 15.18 -55.36
CA SER A 3 68.86 13.87 -55.99
C SER A 3 67.53 13.16 -55.72
N GLY A 4 66.64 13.23 -56.72
CA GLY A 4 65.32 12.63 -56.70
C GLY A 4 65.43 11.20 -56.19
N ARG A 5 64.73 10.89 -55.11
CA ARG A 5 64.55 9.49 -54.70
C ARG A 5 63.81 8.82 -55.84
N ALA A 6 64.49 7.95 -56.58
CA ALA A 6 63.89 7.07 -57.58
C ALA A 6 62.66 6.40 -56.96
N ASP A 7 61.49 6.82 -57.43
CA ASP A 7 60.20 6.45 -56.86
C ASP A 7 59.73 5.18 -57.56
N PHE A 8 60.22 4.04 -57.06
CA PHE A 8 59.87 2.74 -57.62
C PHE A 8 58.42 2.38 -57.31
N LEU A 9 57.56 2.41 -58.33
CA LEU A 9 56.13 2.20 -58.23
C LEU A 9 55.77 0.71 -58.35
N PRO A 10 54.69 0.25 -57.69
CA PRO A 10 54.10 -1.05 -58.01
C PRO A 10 53.66 -1.11 -59.47
N LEU A 11 53.79 -2.29 -60.06
CA LEU A 11 53.59 -2.49 -61.49
C LEU A 11 52.22 -2.03 -61.99
N ASP A 12 51.16 -2.25 -61.20
CA ASP A 12 49.80 -1.75 -61.46
C ASP A 12 49.72 -0.23 -61.54
N GLU A 13 50.40 0.46 -60.63
CA GLU A 13 50.37 1.90 -60.57
C GLU A 13 51.16 2.49 -61.73
N ALA A 14 52.32 1.91 -62.03
CA ALA A 14 53.11 2.25 -63.21
C ALA A 14 52.31 2.04 -64.51
N ALA A 15 51.60 0.91 -64.61
CA ALA A 15 50.76 0.57 -65.76
C ALA A 15 49.67 1.61 -65.99
N ARG A 16 48.96 1.97 -64.91
CA ARG A 16 47.92 3.01 -64.94
C ARG A 16 48.49 4.39 -65.33
N ARG A 17 49.65 4.78 -64.78
CA ARG A 17 50.26 6.09 -65.08
C ARG A 17 50.70 6.22 -66.54
N LEU A 18 51.21 5.13 -67.13
CA LEU A 18 51.65 5.11 -68.52
C LEU A 18 50.54 4.77 -69.52
N GLY A 19 49.36 4.36 -69.05
CA GLY A 19 48.26 3.91 -69.92
C GLY A 19 48.58 2.63 -70.69
N VAL A 20 49.42 1.75 -70.14
CA VAL A 20 49.82 0.47 -70.75
C VAL A 20 49.44 -0.71 -69.84
N SER A 21 49.47 -1.94 -70.36
CA SER A 21 49.21 -3.13 -69.53
C SER A 21 50.40 -3.49 -68.63
N ARG A 22 50.14 -4.17 -67.50
CA ARG A 22 51.16 -4.76 -66.61
C ARG A 22 52.14 -5.62 -67.39
N LEU A 23 51.62 -6.49 -68.25
CA LEU A 23 52.42 -7.36 -69.09
C LEU A 23 53.37 -6.57 -70.01
N LYS A 24 52.91 -5.44 -70.57
CA LYS A 24 53.73 -4.57 -71.41
C LYS A 24 54.88 -3.92 -70.63
N LEU A 25 54.62 -3.54 -69.38
CA LEU A 25 55.64 -3.03 -68.47
C LEU A 25 56.67 -4.11 -68.09
N ARG A 26 56.22 -5.32 -67.75
CA ARG A 26 57.11 -6.47 -67.50
C ARG A 26 57.96 -6.81 -68.72
N GLU A 27 57.37 -6.75 -69.90
CA GLU A 27 58.09 -6.90 -71.17
C GLU A 27 59.16 -5.81 -71.35
N ALA A 28 58.83 -4.54 -71.09
CA ALA A 28 59.80 -3.44 -71.16
C ALA A 28 60.95 -3.60 -70.15
N VAL A 29 60.65 -4.05 -68.92
CA VAL A 29 61.64 -4.38 -67.90
C VAL A 29 62.52 -5.56 -68.34
N ALA A 30 61.93 -6.63 -68.87
CA ALA A 30 62.66 -7.81 -69.35
C ALA A 30 63.61 -7.48 -70.51
N ARG A 31 63.30 -6.42 -71.27
CA ARG A 31 64.14 -5.87 -72.36
C ARG A 31 65.16 -4.84 -71.87
N GLY A 32 65.21 -4.55 -70.56
CA GLY A 32 66.11 -3.56 -69.98
C GLY A 32 65.77 -2.10 -70.30
N LEU A 33 64.55 -1.82 -70.79
CA LEU A 33 64.11 -0.46 -71.14
C LEU A 33 63.71 0.36 -69.92
N LEU A 34 63.42 -0.30 -68.79
CA LEU A 34 63.02 0.35 -67.55
C LEU A 34 63.82 -0.25 -66.37
N PRO A 35 64.37 0.59 -65.48
CA PRO A 35 64.94 0.12 -64.23
C PRO A 35 63.85 -0.52 -63.37
N ALA A 36 64.13 -1.69 -62.80
CA ALA A 36 63.20 -2.36 -61.90
C ALA A 36 63.93 -3.02 -60.73
N ARG A 37 63.22 -3.15 -59.61
CA ARG A 37 63.66 -3.87 -58.40
C ARG A 37 62.52 -4.69 -57.84
N ARG A 38 62.81 -5.76 -57.11
CA ARG A 38 61.78 -6.46 -56.32
C ARG A 38 61.68 -5.84 -54.92
N ASP A 39 60.46 -5.73 -54.39
CA ASP A 39 60.25 -5.36 -52.99
C ASP A 39 60.44 -6.55 -52.04
N ASN A 40 60.25 -6.32 -50.74
CA ASN A 40 60.39 -7.36 -49.71
C ASN A 40 59.36 -8.49 -49.84
N ARG A 41 58.34 -8.34 -50.68
CA ARG A 41 57.35 -9.38 -51.01
C ARG A 41 57.63 -10.04 -52.35
N GLY A 42 58.79 -9.75 -52.95
CA GLY A 42 59.16 -10.26 -54.27
C GLY A 42 58.41 -9.60 -55.42
N ARG A 43 57.58 -8.58 -55.20
CA ARG A 43 56.80 -7.92 -56.25
C ARG A 43 57.66 -6.95 -57.04
N LEU A 44 57.47 -6.92 -58.36
CA LEU A 44 58.26 -6.08 -59.24
C LEU A 44 57.83 -4.62 -59.10
N ARG A 45 58.81 -3.75 -58.82
CA ARG A 45 58.65 -2.30 -58.73
C ARG A 45 59.45 -1.66 -59.85
N VAL A 46 58.85 -0.71 -60.55
CA VAL A 46 59.43 -0.09 -61.75
C VAL A 46 59.66 1.38 -61.52
N ASP A 47 60.81 1.89 -61.96
CA ASP A 47 61.11 3.30 -61.98
C ASP A 47 60.66 3.90 -63.33
N LEU A 48 59.90 4.99 -63.27
CA LEU A 48 59.37 5.67 -64.46
C LEU A 48 60.21 6.88 -64.90
N GLU A 49 61.20 7.30 -64.11
CA GLU A 49 61.98 8.52 -64.38
C GLU A 49 62.77 8.42 -65.71
N GLY A 50 63.17 7.20 -66.09
CA GLY A 50 63.86 6.89 -67.34
C GLY A 50 62.97 6.30 -68.44
N ALA A 51 61.64 6.36 -68.30
CA ALA A 51 60.75 5.72 -69.26
C ALA A 51 60.78 6.40 -70.64
N PRO A 52 60.90 5.65 -71.75
CA PRO A 52 60.84 6.23 -73.08
C PRO A 52 59.45 6.85 -73.32
N ALA A 53 59.44 8.00 -74.02
CA ALA A 53 58.21 8.76 -74.29
C ALA A 53 57.13 7.92 -75.02
N ASP A 54 57.55 6.95 -75.83
CA ASP A 54 56.68 5.95 -76.43
C ASP A 54 57.21 4.54 -76.13
N LEU A 55 56.68 3.95 -75.05
CA LEU A 55 57.02 2.60 -74.61
C LEU A 55 56.61 1.53 -75.65
N ASN A 56 55.54 1.78 -76.42
CA ASN A 56 55.06 0.84 -77.43
C ASN A 56 56.01 0.79 -78.63
N ALA A 57 56.46 1.95 -79.11
CA ALA A 57 57.48 2.02 -80.16
C ALA A 57 58.81 1.42 -79.70
N ALA A 58 59.25 1.73 -78.47
CA ALA A 58 60.50 1.20 -77.92
C ALA A 58 60.49 -0.33 -77.78
N THR A 59 59.35 -0.90 -77.37
CA THR A 59 59.15 -2.36 -77.33
C THR A 59 58.80 -2.97 -78.69
N ALA A 60 58.47 -2.22 -79.72
CA ALA A 60 58.37 -2.78 -81.08
C ALA A 60 59.77 -2.98 -81.71
N ALA A 61 60.73 -2.12 -81.36
CA ALA A 61 62.03 -2.04 -82.01
C ALA A 61 63.03 -3.17 -81.67
N ALA A 62 62.85 -3.88 -80.55
CA ALA A 62 63.84 -4.83 -80.05
C ALA A 62 63.18 -6.14 -79.57
N PRO A 63 62.88 -7.12 -80.45
CA PRO A 63 62.11 -8.31 -80.09
C PRO A 63 62.71 -9.03 -78.86
N PRO A 64 61.89 -9.43 -77.87
CA PRO A 64 62.40 -10.07 -76.67
C PRO A 64 62.81 -11.50 -77.03
N ALA A 65 63.80 -12.04 -76.31
CA ALA A 65 64.05 -13.47 -76.33
C ALA A 65 62.76 -14.20 -75.89
N PRO A 66 62.27 -15.22 -76.62
CA PRO A 66 61.05 -15.95 -76.28
C PRO A 66 61.02 -16.43 -74.82
N GLU A 67 62.17 -16.85 -74.30
CA GLU A 67 62.35 -17.34 -72.93
C GLU A 67 62.12 -16.23 -71.88
N ALA A 68 62.46 -14.98 -72.19
CA ALA A 68 62.25 -13.84 -71.30
C ALA A 68 60.77 -13.47 -71.23
N LEU A 69 60.04 -13.55 -72.35
CA LEU A 69 58.60 -13.31 -72.38
C LEU A 69 57.83 -14.40 -71.63
N ILE A 70 58.18 -15.67 -71.85
CA ILE A 70 57.59 -16.81 -71.13
C ILE A 70 57.79 -16.64 -69.62
N ARG A 71 59.00 -16.26 -69.18
CA ARG A 71 59.29 -15.99 -67.76
C ARG A 71 58.44 -14.85 -67.21
N ALA A 72 58.35 -13.74 -67.94
CA ALA A 72 57.54 -12.59 -67.53
C ALA A 72 56.04 -12.94 -67.39
N LEU A 73 55.53 -13.82 -68.26
CA LEU A 73 54.17 -14.34 -68.17
C LEU A 73 53.97 -15.23 -66.93
N PHE A 74 54.89 -16.16 -66.66
CA PHE A 74 54.81 -17.00 -65.46
C PHE A 74 54.84 -16.16 -64.19
N GLU A 75 55.74 -15.19 -64.10
CA GLU A 75 55.82 -14.31 -62.94
C GLU A 75 54.58 -13.40 -62.78
N GLU A 76 53.88 -13.05 -63.87
CA GLU A 76 52.60 -12.32 -63.81
C GLU A 76 51.48 -13.24 -63.33
N ILE A 77 51.42 -14.47 -63.82
CA ILE A 77 50.45 -15.48 -63.37
C ILE A 77 50.62 -15.75 -61.87
N GLU A 78 51.86 -15.95 -61.41
CA GLU A 78 52.17 -16.16 -59.99
C GLU A 78 51.77 -14.95 -59.13
N GLU A 79 52.05 -13.73 -59.58
CA GLU A 79 51.66 -12.52 -58.84
C GLU A 79 50.13 -12.36 -58.78
N LEU A 80 49.42 -12.56 -59.88
CA LEU A 80 47.95 -12.50 -59.93
C LEU A 80 47.30 -13.59 -59.09
N GLN A 81 47.88 -14.80 -59.05
CA GLN A 81 47.41 -15.87 -58.17
C GLN A 81 47.59 -15.48 -56.70
N ALA A 82 48.76 -14.95 -56.32
CA ALA A 82 49.00 -14.47 -54.97
C ALA A 82 48.04 -13.33 -54.57
N GLU A 83 47.80 -12.36 -55.45
CA GLU A 83 46.82 -11.28 -55.21
C GLU A 83 45.40 -11.83 -55.04
N ARG A 84 45.00 -12.81 -55.86
CA ARG A 84 43.69 -13.46 -55.76
C ARG A 84 43.54 -14.21 -54.45
N ASP A 85 44.57 -14.93 -54.02
CA ASP A 85 44.53 -15.70 -52.78
C ASP A 85 44.52 -14.77 -51.56
N GLU A 86 45.33 -13.69 -51.56
CA GLU A 86 45.27 -12.64 -50.54
C GLU A 86 43.87 -11.98 -50.47
N ALA A 87 43.23 -11.73 -51.62
CA ALA A 87 41.88 -11.19 -51.68
C ALA A 87 40.83 -12.18 -51.15
N ALA A 88 40.96 -13.47 -51.47
CA ALA A 88 40.09 -14.52 -50.96
C ALA A 88 40.20 -14.66 -49.44
N GLU A 89 41.42 -14.60 -48.89
CA GLU A 89 41.64 -14.58 -47.44
C GLU A 89 41.04 -13.33 -46.80
N ALA A 90 41.20 -12.15 -47.41
CA ALA A 90 40.61 -10.91 -46.92
C ALA A 90 39.08 -10.98 -46.92
N ALA A 91 38.48 -11.52 -47.97
CA ALA A 91 37.04 -11.77 -48.05
C ALA A 91 36.59 -12.75 -46.96
N GLY A 92 37.34 -13.83 -46.71
CA GLY A 92 37.06 -14.77 -45.62
C GLY A 92 37.12 -14.11 -44.24
N ARG A 93 38.11 -13.24 -43.98
CA ARG A 93 38.20 -12.46 -42.74
C ARG A 93 37.01 -11.51 -42.56
N LEU A 94 36.60 -10.84 -43.63
CA LEU A 94 35.44 -9.93 -43.62
C LEU A 94 34.12 -10.69 -43.40
N ALA A 95 33.93 -11.82 -44.07
CA ALA A 95 32.77 -12.68 -43.87
C ALA A 95 32.68 -13.15 -42.42
N GLY A 96 33.78 -13.64 -41.85
CA GLY A 96 33.80 -14.05 -40.44
C GLY A 96 33.58 -12.89 -39.46
N LEU A 97 33.98 -11.65 -39.81
CA LEU A 97 33.65 -10.47 -39.01
C LEU A 97 32.14 -10.16 -39.08
N ALA A 98 31.56 -10.19 -40.28
CA ALA A 98 30.14 -9.96 -40.51
C ALA A 98 29.28 -11.00 -39.76
N GLU A 99 29.64 -12.28 -39.79
CA GLU A 99 28.97 -13.35 -39.03
C GLU A 99 29.01 -13.09 -37.52
N ARG A 100 30.17 -12.69 -36.98
CA ARG A 100 30.29 -12.35 -35.55
C ARG A 100 29.46 -11.13 -35.17
N GLN A 101 29.38 -10.13 -36.03
CA GLN A 101 28.54 -8.95 -35.83
C GLN A 101 27.06 -9.31 -35.88
N GLN A 102 26.64 -10.13 -36.84
CA GLN A 102 25.28 -10.64 -36.94
C GLN A 102 24.88 -11.40 -35.66
N ALA A 103 25.71 -12.34 -35.21
CA ALA A 103 25.45 -13.07 -33.96
C ALA A 103 25.42 -12.16 -32.71
N ALA A 104 26.20 -11.07 -32.72
CA ALA A 104 26.16 -10.08 -31.64
C ALA A 104 24.85 -9.27 -31.65
N LEU A 105 24.37 -8.87 -32.83
CA LEU A 105 23.10 -8.17 -33.01
C LEU A 105 21.91 -9.06 -32.59
N GLU A 106 21.91 -10.34 -32.98
CA GLU A 106 20.88 -11.31 -32.59
C GLU A 106 20.82 -11.48 -31.06
N ARG A 107 21.97 -11.62 -30.40
CA ARG A 107 22.02 -11.64 -28.92
C ARG A 107 21.52 -10.34 -28.30
N GLY A 108 21.86 -9.20 -28.91
CA GLY A 108 21.37 -7.89 -28.49
C GLY A 108 19.85 -7.77 -28.59
N ALA A 109 19.26 -8.21 -29.70
CA ALA A 109 17.82 -8.24 -29.91
C ALA A 109 17.10 -9.13 -28.89
N ALA A 110 17.57 -10.36 -28.70
CA ALA A 110 17.00 -11.28 -27.71
C ALA A 110 17.10 -10.72 -26.27
N ALA A 111 18.19 -10.04 -25.94
CA ALA A 111 18.35 -9.38 -24.64
C ALA A 111 17.39 -8.20 -24.46
N LEU A 112 17.09 -7.44 -25.52
CA LEU A 112 16.10 -6.36 -25.48
C LEU A 112 14.68 -6.91 -25.28
N GLU A 113 14.29 -7.93 -26.04
CA GLU A 113 12.98 -8.58 -25.89
C GLU A 113 12.76 -9.12 -24.46
N ALA A 114 13.79 -9.74 -23.88
CA ALA A 114 13.73 -10.22 -22.50
C ALA A 114 13.55 -9.07 -21.47
N ARG A 115 14.16 -7.91 -21.71
CA ARG A 115 14.02 -6.73 -20.85
C ARG A 115 12.64 -6.10 -20.97
N ASP A 116 12.08 -6.05 -22.18
CA ASP A 116 10.73 -5.54 -22.41
C ASP A 116 9.68 -6.43 -21.71
N ALA A 117 9.82 -7.76 -21.84
CA ALA A 117 8.95 -8.71 -21.14
C ALA A 117 9.02 -8.56 -19.60
N GLU A 118 10.22 -8.35 -19.04
CA GLU A 118 10.36 -8.12 -17.60
C GLU A 118 9.79 -6.75 -17.18
N ALA A 119 9.94 -5.71 -18.01
CA ALA A 119 9.34 -4.41 -17.75
C ALA A 119 7.80 -4.47 -17.72
N GLU A 120 7.18 -5.19 -18.66
CA GLU A 120 5.73 -5.43 -18.67
C GLU A 120 5.28 -6.19 -17.41
N ARG A 121 6.03 -7.23 -17.03
CA ARG A 121 5.75 -7.99 -15.80
C ARG A 121 5.80 -7.11 -14.55
N LEU A 122 6.83 -6.26 -14.45
CA LEU A 122 6.99 -5.33 -13.32
C LEU A 122 5.87 -4.29 -13.31
N ALA A 123 5.48 -3.74 -14.46
CA ALA A 123 4.34 -2.84 -14.57
C ALA A 123 3.04 -3.50 -14.06
N GLY A 124 2.80 -4.76 -14.44
CA GLY A 124 1.64 -5.52 -13.94
C GLY A 124 1.69 -5.84 -12.44
N LEU A 125 2.88 -5.96 -11.85
CA LEU A 125 3.02 -6.07 -10.39
C LEU A 125 2.72 -4.76 -9.68
N LEU A 126 3.21 -3.63 -10.21
CA LEU A 126 2.96 -2.30 -9.66
C LEU A 126 1.48 -1.91 -9.69
N ASP A 127 0.78 -2.20 -10.80
CA ASP A 127 -0.66 -1.97 -10.91
C ASP A 127 -1.44 -2.76 -9.85
N ARG A 128 -1.13 -4.05 -9.67
CA ARG A 128 -1.74 -4.87 -8.61
C ARG A 128 -1.45 -4.35 -7.21
N ALA A 129 -0.21 -3.94 -6.94
CA ALA A 129 0.16 -3.36 -5.65
C ALA A 129 -0.61 -2.05 -5.38
N THR A 130 -0.78 -1.23 -6.40
CA THR A 130 -1.55 0.03 -6.31
C THR A 130 -3.01 -0.24 -5.97
N ARG A 131 -3.67 -1.16 -6.69
CA ARG A 131 -5.06 -1.55 -6.39
C ARG A 131 -5.24 -2.13 -4.99
N LEU A 132 -4.26 -2.90 -4.51
CA LEU A 132 -4.28 -3.42 -3.13
C LEU A 132 -4.13 -2.30 -2.10
N ALA A 133 -3.27 -1.32 -2.36
CA ALA A 133 -3.11 -0.16 -1.50
C ALA A 133 -4.38 0.70 -1.45
N GLU A 134 -5.03 0.95 -2.58
CA GLU A 134 -6.32 1.65 -2.66
C GLU A 134 -7.42 0.91 -1.89
N ALA A 135 -7.52 -0.41 -2.06
CA ALA A 135 -8.48 -1.23 -1.33
C ALA A 135 -8.21 -1.23 0.19
N ALA A 136 -6.94 -1.21 0.61
CA ALA A 136 -6.57 -1.10 2.01
C ALA A 136 -6.93 0.28 2.59
N ALA A 137 -6.68 1.36 1.84
CA ALA A 137 -7.08 2.71 2.24
C ALA A 137 -8.60 2.83 2.43
N ALA A 138 -9.39 2.34 1.47
CA ALA A 138 -10.85 2.34 1.58
C ALA A 138 -11.37 1.54 2.80
N ARG A 139 -10.70 0.43 3.14
CA ARG A 139 -11.01 -0.34 4.36
C ARG A 139 -10.67 0.45 5.63
N ALA A 140 -9.54 1.14 5.65
CA ALA A 140 -9.14 1.98 6.78
C ALA A 140 -10.16 3.11 7.01
N ASP A 141 -10.61 3.78 5.95
CA ASP A 141 -11.63 4.83 6.03
C ASP A 141 -12.96 4.30 6.59
N SER A 142 -13.39 3.12 6.12
CA SER A 142 -14.60 2.45 6.64
C SER A 142 -14.49 2.10 8.13
N LEU A 143 -13.34 1.58 8.55
CA LEU A 143 -13.06 1.29 9.96
C LEU A 143 -13.03 2.56 10.82
N ALA A 144 -12.45 3.64 10.31
CA ALA A 144 -12.45 4.94 11.00
C ALA A 144 -13.88 5.47 11.18
N ALA A 145 -14.72 5.38 10.15
CA ALA A 145 -16.13 5.77 10.23
C ALA A 145 -16.95 4.89 11.19
N LEU A 146 -16.66 3.58 11.24
CA LEU A 146 -17.28 2.67 12.22
C LEU A 146 -16.86 3.00 13.65
N ALA A 147 -15.56 3.26 13.87
CA ALA A 147 -15.04 3.66 15.17
C ALA A 147 -15.66 4.99 15.63
N GLY A 148 -15.81 5.97 14.73
CA GLY A 148 -16.49 7.24 15.02
C GLY A 148 -17.93 7.02 15.52
N ARG A 149 -18.73 6.24 14.78
CA ARG A 149 -20.10 5.90 15.20
C ARG A 149 -20.16 5.18 16.54
N ALA A 150 -19.24 4.25 16.80
CA ALA A 150 -19.18 3.55 18.07
C ALA A 150 -18.88 4.49 19.25
N LEU A 151 -18.02 5.50 19.04
CA LEU A 151 -17.77 6.54 20.04
C LEU A 151 -19.00 7.42 20.27
N ASP A 152 -19.70 7.82 19.22
CA ASP A 152 -20.95 8.60 19.32
C ASP A 152 -22.03 7.83 20.11
N ASP A 153 -22.17 6.52 19.84
CA ASP A 153 -23.10 5.63 20.55
C ASP A 153 -22.73 5.49 22.04
N LEU A 154 -21.43 5.39 22.35
CA LEU A 154 -20.94 5.35 23.73
C LEU A 154 -21.22 6.67 24.47
N ASP A 155 -21.02 7.81 23.83
CA ASP A 155 -21.32 9.12 24.39
C ASP A 155 -22.84 9.28 24.65
N ALA A 156 -23.68 8.82 23.71
CA ALA A 156 -25.12 8.81 23.89
C ALA A 156 -25.55 7.91 25.07
N ALA A 157 -24.96 6.71 25.17
CA ALA A 157 -25.21 5.80 26.28
C ALA A 157 -24.76 6.38 27.64
N ALA A 158 -23.62 7.08 27.68
CA ALA A 158 -23.13 7.75 28.88
C ALA A 158 -24.11 8.84 29.34
N ARG A 159 -24.60 9.69 28.43
CA ARG A 159 -25.61 10.71 28.74
C ARG A 159 -26.93 10.10 29.22
N ALA A 160 -27.38 9.02 28.59
CA ALA A 160 -28.59 8.31 29.02
C ALA A 160 -28.43 7.73 30.44
N LEU A 161 -27.26 7.17 30.75
CA LEU A 161 -26.93 6.67 32.09
C LEU A 161 -26.91 7.79 33.14
N GLU A 162 -26.35 8.95 32.81
CA GLU A 162 -26.37 10.13 33.69
C GLU A 162 -27.80 10.61 33.97
N SER A 163 -28.65 10.68 32.95
CA SER A 163 -30.07 11.02 33.11
C SER A 163 -30.78 10.00 34.01
N ALA A 164 -30.57 8.70 33.76
CA ALA A 164 -31.17 7.64 34.57
C ALA A 164 -30.72 7.71 36.05
N ARG A 165 -29.45 8.04 36.31
CA ARG A 165 -28.94 8.26 37.67
C ARG A 165 -29.63 9.46 38.34
N ALA A 166 -29.82 10.56 37.62
CA ALA A 166 -30.52 11.73 38.15
C ALA A 166 -31.99 11.44 38.46
N ASP A 167 -32.68 10.69 37.59
CA ASP A 167 -34.06 10.29 37.82
C ASP A 167 -34.18 9.30 39.00
N ASN A 168 -33.25 8.36 39.13
CA ASN A 168 -33.20 7.46 40.28
C ASN A 168 -33.02 8.26 41.60
N ALA A 169 -32.12 9.24 41.63
CA ALA A 169 -31.94 10.11 42.79
C ALA A 169 -33.22 10.87 43.17
N ARG A 170 -34.00 11.34 42.18
CA ARG A 170 -35.31 11.97 42.41
C ARG A 170 -36.32 10.98 42.99
N LEU A 171 -36.38 9.75 42.46
CA LEU A 171 -37.27 8.71 42.97
C LEU A 171 -36.94 8.34 44.42
N VAL A 172 -35.66 8.20 44.76
CA VAL A 172 -35.20 7.97 46.14
C VAL A 172 -35.69 9.11 47.05
N ALA A 173 -35.48 10.37 46.66
CA ALA A 173 -35.93 11.52 47.45
C ALA A 173 -37.47 11.60 47.60
N LEU A 174 -38.23 11.14 46.61
CA LEU A 174 -39.69 11.03 46.70
C LEU A 174 -40.13 9.93 47.66
N VAL A 175 -39.46 8.77 47.63
CA VAL A 175 -39.71 7.68 48.57
C VAL A 175 -39.41 8.11 49.99
N ASP A 176 -38.28 8.79 50.23
CA ASP A 176 -37.92 9.32 51.56
C ASP A 176 -38.99 10.29 52.09
N ARG A 177 -39.49 11.17 51.22
CA ARG A 177 -40.56 12.12 51.58
C ARG A 177 -41.88 11.41 51.87
N ALA A 178 -42.23 10.39 51.07
CA ALA A 178 -43.44 9.60 51.29
C ALA A 178 -43.35 8.86 52.65
N MET A 179 -42.20 8.27 52.97
CA MET A 179 -41.94 7.65 54.27
C MET A 179 -42.11 8.64 55.42
N ALA A 180 -41.53 9.84 55.32
CA ALA A 180 -41.70 10.88 56.34
C ALA A 180 -43.17 11.32 56.52
N VAL A 181 -43.94 11.42 55.43
CA VAL A 181 -45.38 11.71 55.50
C VAL A 181 -46.14 10.57 56.17
N THR A 182 -45.82 9.31 55.85
CA THR A 182 -46.46 8.15 56.50
C THR A 182 -46.14 8.11 58.00
N GLU A 183 -44.91 8.40 58.41
CA GLU A 183 -44.53 8.50 59.83
C GLU A 183 -45.29 9.62 60.56
N ALA A 184 -45.44 10.78 59.91
CA ALA A 184 -46.22 11.90 60.46
C ALA A 184 -47.72 11.56 60.61
N LEU A 185 -48.31 10.90 59.60
CA LEU A 185 -49.70 10.43 59.65
C LEU A 185 -49.91 9.38 60.73
N GLU A 186 -48.95 8.46 60.91
CA GLU A 186 -48.99 7.50 62.02
C GLU A 186 -48.94 8.20 63.38
N ALA A 187 -48.09 9.22 63.54
CA ALA A 187 -48.00 10.00 64.77
C ALA A 187 -49.31 10.74 65.08
N ASP A 188 -49.89 11.43 64.09
CA ASP A 188 -51.19 12.12 64.20
C ASP A 188 -52.32 11.13 64.53
N SER A 189 -52.35 9.96 63.87
CA SER A 189 -53.32 8.89 64.16
C SER A 189 -53.21 8.39 65.61
N ARG A 190 -51.99 8.19 66.12
CA ARG A 190 -51.74 7.82 67.52
C ARG A 190 -52.20 8.92 68.48
N GLU A 191 -51.99 10.19 68.15
CA GLU A 191 -52.47 11.33 68.95
C GLU A 191 -54.00 11.42 68.98
N LYS A 192 -54.65 11.28 67.82
CA LYS A 192 -56.11 11.21 67.71
C LYS A 192 -56.69 10.05 68.52
N ALA A 193 -56.08 8.86 68.44
CA ALA A 193 -56.48 7.69 69.24
C ALA A 193 -56.40 7.98 70.75
N ARG A 194 -55.33 8.64 71.22
CA ARG A 194 -55.22 9.09 72.63
C ARG A 194 -56.32 10.09 73.00
N THR A 195 -56.64 11.02 72.11
CA THR A 195 -57.71 12.01 72.34
C THR A 195 -59.08 11.36 72.42
N ILE A 196 -59.39 10.44 71.50
CA ILE A 196 -60.62 9.65 71.54
C ILE A 196 -60.70 8.87 72.86
N ALA A 197 -59.64 8.16 73.26
CA ALA A 197 -59.61 7.44 74.53
C ALA A 197 -59.90 8.34 75.74
N ARG A 198 -59.34 9.57 75.75
CA ARG A 198 -59.65 10.58 76.78
C ARG A 198 -61.12 11.01 76.75
N GLN A 199 -61.67 11.28 75.56
CA GLN A 199 -63.06 11.70 75.38
C GLN A 199 -64.05 10.59 75.79
N THR A 200 -63.82 9.35 75.35
CA THR A 200 -64.61 8.18 75.79
C THR A 200 -64.58 8.05 77.31
N GLY A 201 -63.40 8.12 77.93
CA GLY A 201 -63.30 8.08 79.39
C GLY A 201 -63.94 9.28 80.11
N MET A 202 -64.16 10.42 79.45
CA MET A 202 -64.97 11.52 80.00
C MET A 202 -66.47 11.24 79.86
N VAL A 203 -66.90 10.72 78.71
CA VAL A 203 -68.28 10.30 78.47
C VAL A 203 -68.70 9.22 79.46
N ASP A 204 -67.88 8.20 79.67
CA ASP A 204 -68.14 7.14 80.67
C ASP A 204 -68.27 7.71 82.09
N ARG A 205 -67.44 8.70 82.44
CA ARG A 205 -67.55 9.40 83.73
C ARG A 205 -68.82 10.22 83.85
N LEU A 206 -69.25 10.90 82.78
CA LEU A 206 -70.51 11.63 82.74
C LEU A 206 -71.71 10.69 82.84
N PHE A 207 -71.66 9.53 82.18
CA PHE A 207 -72.67 8.48 82.34
C PHE A 207 -72.71 7.95 83.76
N ALA A 208 -71.56 7.61 84.36
CA ALA A 208 -71.48 7.17 85.76
C ALA A 208 -72.00 8.25 86.73
N LEU A 209 -71.69 9.53 86.50
CA LEU A 209 -72.26 10.66 87.26
C LEU A 209 -73.77 10.77 87.06
N SER A 210 -74.26 10.62 85.83
CA SER A 210 -75.70 10.64 85.52
C SER A 210 -76.43 9.46 86.19
N GLU A 211 -75.82 8.28 86.21
CA GLU A 211 -76.35 7.07 86.86
C GLU A 211 -76.30 7.19 88.39
N ALA A 212 -75.23 7.77 88.94
CA ALA A 212 -75.10 8.06 90.37
C ALA A 212 -76.12 9.12 90.83
N THR A 213 -76.33 10.18 90.05
CA THR A 213 -77.33 11.21 90.35
C THR A 213 -78.76 10.71 90.16
N LEU A 214 -79.05 9.90 89.12
CA LEU A 214 -80.32 9.18 88.98
C LEU A 214 -80.56 8.22 90.15
N SER A 215 -79.54 7.45 90.55
CA SER A 215 -79.60 6.56 91.71
C SER A 215 -79.80 7.33 93.01
N ALA A 216 -79.15 8.47 93.19
CA ALA A 216 -79.33 9.36 94.33
C ALA A 216 -80.73 9.99 94.34
N ALA A 217 -81.25 10.40 93.18
CA ALA A 217 -82.61 10.90 93.01
C ALA A 217 -83.66 9.80 93.29
N MET A 218 -83.43 8.56 92.83
CA MET A 218 -84.27 7.40 93.17
C MET A 218 -84.23 7.10 94.67
N ARG A 219 -83.04 7.19 95.31
CA ARG A 219 -82.88 7.06 96.77
C ARG A 219 -83.56 8.20 97.53
N ALA A 220 -83.51 9.45 97.06
CA ALA A 220 -84.26 10.56 97.63
C ALA A 220 -85.79 10.34 97.51
N ARG A 221 -86.24 9.79 96.37
CA ARG A 221 -87.64 9.42 96.13
C ARG A 221 -88.12 8.24 96.99
N HIS A 222 -87.22 7.32 97.36
CA HIS A 222 -87.51 6.19 98.26
C HIS A 222 -87.30 6.52 99.75
N GLY A 223 -86.42 7.47 100.08
CA GLY A 223 -86.24 8.03 101.42
C GLY A 223 -87.41 8.91 101.85
N ALA A 224 -87.98 9.69 100.94
CA ALA A 224 -89.21 10.45 101.18
C ALA A 224 -90.44 9.54 101.45
N ARG A 225 -90.46 8.31 100.92
CA ARG A 225 -91.52 7.33 101.18
C ARG A 225 -91.34 6.52 102.47
N ARG A 226 -90.12 6.36 102.99
CA ARG A 226 -89.86 5.64 104.25
C ARG A 226 -89.94 6.52 105.50
N GLY A 227 -89.68 7.83 105.40
CA GLY A 227 -89.81 8.75 106.53
C GLY A 227 -91.25 9.12 106.92
N LEU A 228 -92.21 9.02 105.99
CA LEU A 228 -93.62 9.34 106.26
C LEU A 228 -94.39 8.16 106.87
N LEU A 229 -94.04 6.92 106.52
CA LEU A 229 -94.72 5.72 107.03
C LEU A 229 -94.23 5.28 108.42
N GLN A 230 -92.98 5.60 108.79
CA GLN A 230 -92.44 5.24 110.11
C GLN A 230 -92.88 6.18 111.25
N ARG A 231 -93.59 7.28 110.94
CA ARG A 231 -94.17 8.18 111.95
C ARG A 231 -95.67 7.93 112.21
N VAL A 232 -96.31 6.98 111.50
CA VAL A 232 -97.75 6.68 111.66
C VAL A 232 -98.03 5.31 112.28
N LEU A 233 -97.11 4.34 112.22
CA LEU A 233 -97.37 3.00 112.77
C LEU A 233 -96.19 2.47 113.59
N GLY A 234 -95.95 3.11 114.73
CA GLY A 234 -95.49 2.37 115.90
C GLY A 234 -96.69 1.64 116.51
N ARG A 235 -96.63 0.29 116.58
CA ARG A 235 -96.90 -0.54 117.77
C ARG A 235 -96.82 -2.04 117.44
N GLY A 236 -96.00 -2.78 118.20
CA GLY A 236 -96.04 -4.25 118.38
C GLY A 236 -94.76 -4.96 117.94
N ARG A 237 -93.86 -5.34 118.86
CA ARG A 237 -93.72 -6.69 119.50
C ARG A 237 -93.44 -7.80 118.46
N GLY A 238 -92.41 -8.62 118.53
CA GLY A 238 -91.34 -8.86 119.51
C GLY A 238 -90.56 -10.14 119.11
N THR A 239 -89.69 -10.55 120.02
CA THR A 239 -89.12 -11.90 120.26
C THR A 239 -88.06 -12.50 119.33
N GLU A 240 -86.93 -12.83 119.98
CA GLU A 240 -86.05 -14.01 119.79
C GLU A 240 -85.16 -14.03 118.54
N GLY A 241 -83.89 -14.45 118.57
CA GLY A 241 -83.06 -15.04 119.61
C GLY A 241 -81.83 -15.71 118.94
N SER A 242 -80.68 -15.62 119.62
CA SER A 242 -79.55 -16.56 119.62
C SER A 242 -78.61 -16.74 118.40
N GLU A 243 -77.32 -16.69 118.79
CA GLU A 243 -76.04 -17.11 118.17
C GLU A 243 -75.29 -16.14 117.23
#